data_AF-A0A812VJ48-F1
#
_entry.id   AF-A0A812VJ48-F1
#
_cell.length_a   1.000
_cell.length_b   1.000
_cell.length_c   1.000
_cell.angle_alpha   90.00
_cell.angle_beta   90.00
_cell.angle_gamma   90.00
#
_symmetry.space_group_name_H-M   'P 1'
#
loop_
_entity.id
_entity.type
_entity.pdbx_description
1 polymer ?
#
loop_
_entity_poly.entity_id
_entity_poly.type
_entity_poly.pdbx_seq_one_letter_code
_entity_poly.pdbx_strand_id
1 'polypeptide(L)'
;MHRDANNLDGSSNYVMALTDFAKGGIWVQDDEGQHVRAMFLGKATGRVLQVCDNPVEFDAHCFHCTLPWEGSRVVLIGFTPNRVASLKKDDVRVLRDLGFPLPGHPVPVNCATAACPHDQPCKSGETEPVTGPVQQTQHATFGVPFDESEFVRAAVRAGHPSSSLSSLPDHLESCVDMLAKAPPHAVVDKRRRWLDKWTTRACEIERDPDPSWDIDDPHMKRVLCKKRLQLLDEIIAAEGYDDVNLARDIWSGFDLVGTSPVSNVLPGKVTPASLHPDDLCAAAPRANEALKVSLGSSGDREKDILLWEKTMKESDIRPLVPVDAITGIGELETVAVVVAFMLWSQHLASSECMAYLDNEGARFALIKGYSASSAVTRVCHVFAKACEQNTLVCACTIEQQYCRCAES
;
A
#
# COMPACT_ATOMS: atom_id res chain seq x y z
N MET A 1 4.13 5.01 29.79
CA MET A 1 5.22 5.97 30.04
C MET A 1 6.40 5.52 29.22
N HIS A 2 7.05 6.43 28.50
CA HIS A 2 8.11 6.10 27.54
C HIS A 2 9.12 7.24 27.43
N ARG A 3 10.14 7.03 26.59
CA ARG A 3 11.15 8.01 26.17
C ARG A 3 11.31 7.91 24.66
N ASP A 4 11.59 9.03 24.01
CA ASP A 4 11.83 9.07 22.57
C ASP A 4 13.33 8.99 22.30
N ALA A 5 13.95 7.87 22.68
CA ALA A 5 15.40 7.67 22.64
C ALA A 5 16.03 7.71 21.23
N ASN A 6 15.21 7.81 20.19
CA ASN A 6 15.66 7.93 18.80
C ASN A 6 15.67 9.39 18.31
N ASN A 7 15.26 10.33 19.15
CA ASN A 7 15.34 11.76 18.85
C ASN A 7 16.78 12.24 19.03
N LEU A 8 17.13 13.34 18.37
CA LEU A 8 18.47 13.90 18.40
C LEU A 8 18.84 14.30 19.84
N ASP A 9 20.04 13.94 20.29
CA ASP A 9 20.54 14.30 21.62
C ASP A 9 20.52 15.83 21.80
N GLY A 10 19.96 16.28 22.92
CA GLY A 10 19.81 17.70 23.24
C GLY A 10 18.68 18.42 22.47
N SER A 11 17.87 17.72 21.68
CA SER A 11 16.68 18.29 21.05
C SER A 11 15.43 18.18 21.93
N SER A 12 14.52 19.12 21.76
CA SER A 12 13.22 19.15 22.43
C SER A 12 12.11 18.58 21.57
N ASN A 13 11.13 17.97 22.21
CA ASN A 13 9.81 17.74 21.65
C ASN A 13 8.90 18.95 21.91
N TYR A 14 8.07 19.27 20.93
CA TYR A 14 7.06 20.33 21.01
C TYR A 14 5.68 19.72 20.83
N VAL A 15 4.71 20.14 21.63
CA VAL A 15 3.33 19.68 21.52
C VAL A 15 2.37 20.86 21.58
N MET A 16 1.47 20.97 20.62
CA MET A 16 0.48 22.05 20.51
C MET A 16 -0.92 21.45 20.33
N ALA A 17 -1.91 21.95 21.07
CA ALA A 17 -3.31 21.59 20.85
C ALA A 17 -3.81 22.10 19.49
N LEU A 18 -4.52 21.24 18.75
CA LEU A 18 -5.23 21.60 17.51
C LEU A 18 -6.76 21.60 17.71
N THR A 19 -7.24 21.03 18.81
CA THR A 19 -8.65 21.03 19.20
C THR A 19 -8.79 21.48 20.64
N ASP A 20 -9.98 21.92 21.00
CA ASP A 20 -10.33 22.22 22.39
C ASP A 20 -10.60 20.91 23.16
N PHE A 21 -9.83 20.68 24.22
CA PHE A 21 -10.02 19.56 25.15
C PHE A 21 -9.70 19.99 26.58
N ALA A 22 -10.24 19.27 27.56
CA ALA A 22 -9.95 19.51 28.97
C ALA A 22 -8.99 18.45 29.52
N LYS A 23 -8.13 18.84 30.47
CA LYS A 23 -7.09 17.99 31.07
C LYS A 23 -6.11 17.50 29.99
N GLY A 24 -5.64 16.24 30.04
CA GLY A 24 -4.80 15.72 28.96
C GLY A 24 -3.37 16.27 28.91
N GLY A 25 -2.89 16.84 30.01
CA GLY A 25 -1.52 17.32 30.14
C GLY A 25 -0.49 16.20 29.96
N ILE A 26 0.75 16.58 29.71
CA ILE A 26 1.87 15.63 29.59
C ILE A 26 2.64 15.67 30.89
N TRP A 27 2.67 14.54 31.60
CA TRP A 27 3.60 14.38 32.71
C TRP A 27 4.99 14.11 32.14
N VAL A 28 5.98 14.87 32.58
CA VAL A 28 7.40 14.74 32.22
C VAL A 28 8.19 14.60 33.50
N GLN A 29 9.10 13.61 33.54
CA GLN A 29 10.00 13.39 34.65
C GLN A 29 10.84 14.64 34.91
N ASP A 30 10.87 15.04 36.17
CA ASP A 30 11.56 16.21 36.67
C ASP A 30 11.78 15.96 38.16
N ASP A 31 13.05 15.93 38.58
CA ASP A 31 13.43 15.60 39.96
C ASP A 31 12.88 16.64 40.95
N GLU A 32 12.66 17.88 40.51
CA GLU A 32 12.06 18.96 41.30
C GLU A 32 10.52 19.00 41.18
N GLY A 33 9.95 18.10 40.38
CA GLY A 33 8.52 18.04 40.10
C GLY A 33 7.67 17.60 41.30
N GLN A 34 6.47 18.17 41.42
CA GLN A 34 5.56 17.85 42.53
C GLN A 34 4.67 16.63 42.29
N HIS A 35 4.60 16.13 41.05
CA HIS A 35 3.70 15.03 40.69
C HIS A 35 4.45 13.71 40.64
N VAL A 36 4.16 12.82 41.58
CA VAL A 36 4.79 11.49 41.68
C VAL A 36 4.05 10.47 40.80
N ARG A 37 4.79 9.69 40.01
CA ARG A 37 4.28 8.53 39.28
C ARG A 37 5.04 7.25 39.63
N ALA A 38 4.30 6.15 39.68
CA ALA A 38 4.87 4.81 39.83
C ALA A 38 5.57 4.39 38.52
N MET A 39 6.76 3.79 38.65
CA MET A 39 7.54 3.22 37.56
C MET A 39 7.77 1.72 37.81
N PHE A 40 8.27 1.02 36.80
CA PHE A 40 8.58 -0.42 36.91
C PHE A 40 9.59 -0.70 38.04
N LEU A 41 10.57 0.19 38.22
CA LEU A 41 11.39 0.27 39.44
C LEU A 41 11.12 1.59 40.17
N GLY A 42 10.29 1.53 41.21
CA GLY A 42 10.11 2.62 42.17
C GLY A 42 9.14 3.72 41.74
N LYS A 43 9.46 4.97 42.10
CA LYS A 43 8.64 6.15 41.82
C LYS A 43 9.54 7.26 41.29
N ALA A 44 9.02 8.07 40.37
CA ALA A 44 9.66 9.30 39.91
C ALA A 44 8.76 10.50 40.18
N THR A 45 9.38 11.63 40.48
CA THR A 45 8.77 12.96 40.47
C THR A 45 8.76 13.52 39.05
N GLY A 46 7.84 14.45 38.80
CA GLY A 46 7.69 15.09 37.52
C GLY A 46 6.73 16.27 37.55
N ARG A 47 6.72 17.03 36.46
CA ARG A 47 5.84 18.17 36.25
C ARG A 47 4.79 17.83 35.20
N VAL A 48 3.63 18.48 35.29
CA VAL A 48 2.55 18.31 34.30
C VAL A 48 2.49 19.55 33.42
N LEU A 49 2.72 19.35 32.12
CA LEU A 49 2.63 20.38 31.10
C LEU A 49 1.20 20.42 30.55
N GLN A 50 0.53 21.56 30.68
CA GLN A 50 -0.86 21.73 30.26
C GLN A 50 -0.95 22.08 28.78
N VAL A 51 -1.07 21.04 27.94
CA VAL A 51 -1.12 21.17 26.48
C VAL A 51 -2.38 21.88 25.99
N CYS A 52 -3.48 21.81 26.75
CA CYS A 52 -4.73 22.47 26.40
C CYS A 52 -4.64 24.00 26.45
N ASP A 53 -3.69 24.56 27.20
CA ASP A 53 -3.62 26.01 27.42
C ASP A 53 -2.68 26.68 26.42
N ASN A 54 -1.52 26.07 26.17
CA ASN A 54 -0.46 26.62 25.33
C ASN A 54 0.40 25.50 24.72
N PRO A 55 1.14 25.77 23.63
CA PRO A 55 2.20 24.89 23.17
C PRO A 55 3.20 24.62 24.29
N VAL A 56 3.62 23.36 24.42
CA VAL A 56 4.57 22.93 25.45
C VAL A 56 5.83 22.34 24.81
N GLU A 57 6.95 22.49 25.51
CA GLU A 57 8.25 21.98 25.13
C GLU A 57 8.80 21.09 26.25
N PHE A 58 9.42 19.96 25.89
CA PHE A 58 10.11 19.09 26.85
C PHE A 58 11.22 18.26 26.21
N ASP A 59 12.17 17.83 27.05
CA ASP A 59 13.26 16.93 26.63
C ASP A 59 12.69 15.55 26.23
N ALA A 60 12.98 15.14 24.99
CA ALA A 60 12.56 13.87 24.40
C ALA A 60 13.05 12.64 25.18
N HIS A 61 14.17 12.77 25.90
CA HIS A 61 14.83 11.69 26.63
C HIS A 61 14.36 11.53 28.08
N CYS A 62 13.58 12.49 28.59
CA CYS A 62 12.92 12.35 29.88
C CYS A 62 11.73 11.38 29.79
N PHE A 63 11.50 10.60 30.85
CA PHE A 63 10.31 9.75 30.90
C PHE A 63 9.05 10.62 30.88
N HIS A 64 8.12 10.30 29.99
CA HIS A 64 6.89 11.07 29.87
C HIS A 64 5.66 10.22 29.53
N CYS A 65 4.48 10.76 29.80
CA CYS A 65 3.21 10.19 29.40
C CYS A 65 2.07 11.21 29.35
N THR A 66 1.17 11.02 28.39
CA THR A 66 -0.11 11.72 28.33
C THR A 66 -1.01 11.30 29.49
N LEU A 67 -1.58 12.28 30.19
CA LEU A 67 -2.59 12.09 31.23
C LEU A 67 -3.98 11.90 30.62
N PRO A 68 -4.94 11.31 31.34
CA PRO A 68 -6.33 11.23 30.89
C PRO A 68 -6.90 12.61 30.53
N TRP A 69 -7.77 12.64 29.52
CA TRP A 69 -8.41 13.86 29.00
C TRP A 69 -9.91 13.66 28.83
N GLU A 70 -10.62 14.77 28.64
CA GLU A 70 -12.03 14.82 28.27
C GLU A 70 -12.19 15.60 26.96
N GLY A 71 -13.07 15.13 26.07
CA GLY A 71 -13.25 15.70 24.73
C GLY A 71 -12.34 15.09 23.66
N SER A 72 -12.30 15.72 22.49
CA SER A 72 -11.45 15.29 21.37
C SER A 72 -10.07 15.95 21.46
N ARG A 73 -9.03 15.16 21.73
CA ARG A 73 -7.64 15.64 21.91
C ARG A 73 -6.81 15.35 20.67
N VAL A 74 -6.76 16.31 19.76
CA VAL A 74 -5.85 16.32 18.61
C VAL A 74 -4.72 17.29 18.91
N VAL A 75 -3.48 16.83 18.78
CA VAL A 75 -2.28 17.63 19.05
C VAL A 75 -1.30 17.50 17.89
N LEU A 76 -0.60 18.59 17.58
CA LEU A 76 0.56 18.60 16.71
C LEU A 76 1.80 18.29 17.54
N ILE A 77 2.63 17.34 17.10
CA ILE A 77 3.89 16.99 17.76
C ILE A 77 5.05 17.30 16.82
N GLY A 78 5.99 18.12 17.27
CA GLY A 78 7.26 18.37 16.60
C GLY A 78 8.40 17.70 17.35
N PHE A 79 9.27 17.00 16.62
CA PHE A 79 10.46 16.36 17.17
C PHE A 79 11.59 16.34 16.14
N THR A 80 12.82 16.14 16.60
CA THR A 80 13.99 16.07 15.70
C THR A 80 14.56 14.65 15.69
N PRO A 81 14.55 13.93 14.56
CA PRO A 81 15.09 12.58 14.48
C PRO A 81 16.64 12.58 14.53
N ASN A 82 17.24 11.61 15.22
CA ASN A 82 18.72 11.47 15.36
C ASN A 82 19.44 10.97 14.09
N ARG A 83 18.88 11.21 12.90
CA ARG A 83 19.39 10.64 11.62
C ARG A 83 19.66 11.68 10.55
N VAL A 84 19.58 12.96 10.87
CA VAL A 84 19.85 14.05 9.92
C VAL A 84 21.26 13.92 9.32
N ALA A 85 22.26 13.52 10.11
CA ALA A 85 23.63 13.31 9.62
C ALA A 85 23.78 12.09 8.68
N SER A 86 22.81 11.18 8.65
CA SER A 86 22.81 9.97 7.82
C SER A 86 22.01 10.11 6.52
N LEU A 87 21.45 11.29 6.25
CA LEU A 87 20.70 11.57 5.04
C LEU A 87 21.61 11.44 3.80
N LYS A 88 21.06 10.87 2.71
CA LYS A 88 21.78 10.82 1.44
C LYS A 88 21.90 12.23 0.86
N LYS A 89 22.91 12.46 0.01
CA LYS A 89 23.13 13.77 -0.62
C LYS A 89 21.92 14.28 -1.40
N ASP A 90 21.17 13.39 -2.04
CA ASP A 90 19.96 13.75 -2.78
C ASP A 90 18.82 14.15 -1.84
N ASP A 91 18.63 13.44 -0.73
CA ASP A 91 17.63 13.79 0.29
C ASP A 91 17.94 15.16 0.92
N VAL A 92 19.23 15.43 1.19
CA VAL A 92 19.71 16.74 1.66
C VAL A 92 19.39 17.85 0.65
N ARG A 93 19.54 17.57 -0.65
CA ARG A 93 19.21 18.54 -1.70
C ARG A 93 17.72 18.83 -1.73
N VAL A 94 16.88 17.78 -1.72
CA VAL A 94 15.41 17.93 -1.72
C VAL A 94 14.94 18.73 -0.50
N LEU A 95 15.43 18.40 0.70
CA LEU A 95 15.06 19.11 1.92
C LEU A 95 15.49 20.59 1.87
N ARG A 96 16.66 20.89 1.28
CA ARG A 96 17.10 22.27 1.08
C ARG A 96 16.21 23.02 0.08
N ASP A 97 15.87 22.39 -1.05
CA ASP A 97 15.01 23.00 -2.07
C ASP A 97 13.60 23.28 -1.51
N LEU A 98 13.15 22.47 -0.56
CA LEU A 98 11.91 22.67 0.21
C LEU A 98 12.06 23.69 1.36
N GLY A 99 13.24 24.25 1.58
CA GLY A 99 13.50 25.31 2.56
C GLY A 99 13.74 24.82 3.99
N PHE A 100 14.00 23.54 4.23
CA PHE A 100 14.28 23.04 5.56
C PHE A 100 15.65 23.52 6.08
N PRO A 101 15.75 23.98 7.34
CA PRO A 101 17.01 24.37 7.96
C PRO A 101 17.81 23.12 8.37
N LEU A 102 18.82 22.77 7.57
CA LEU A 102 19.71 21.64 7.85
C LEU A 102 20.99 22.09 8.59
N PRO A 103 21.48 21.33 9.59
CA PRO A 103 22.70 21.68 10.33
C PRO A 103 23.91 21.88 9.40
N GLY A 104 24.64 22.98 9.58
CA GLY A 104 25.89 23.27 8.86
C GLY A 104 25.74 23.98 7.51
N HIS A 105 24.52 24.31 7.08
CA HIS A 105 24.29 25.06 5.85
C HIS A 105 23.30 26.23 6.05
N PRO A 106 23.62 27.46 5.59
CA PRO A 106 22.69 28.58 5.66
C PRO A 106 21.47 28.33 4.75
N VAL A 107 20.27 28.64 5.24
CA VAL A 107 19.01 28.53 4.50
C VAL A 107 19.00 29.57 3.37
N PRO A 108 18.70 29.20 2.11
CA PRO A 108 18.47 30.17 1.06
C PRO A 108 17.21 30.98 1.39
N VAL A 109 17.35 32.30 1.51
CA VAL A 109 16.19 33.19 1.64
C VAL A 109 15.46 33.18 0.30
N ASN A 110 14.41 32.38 0.17
CA ASN A 110 13.48 32.56 -0.94
C ASN A 110 12.72 33.87 -0.71
N CYS A 111 13.06 34.88 -1.51
CA CYS A 111 12.43 36.20 -1.56
C CYS A 111 11.03 36.11 -2.21
N ALA A 112 10.18 35.21 -1.70
CA ALA A 112 8.85 34.92 -2.23
C ALA A 112 7.74 35.47 -1.33
N THR A 113 7.99 36.55 -0.58
CA THR A 113 6.92 37.36 0.00
C THR A 113 6.55 38.47 -0.97
N ALA A 114 5.28 38.50 -1.34
CA ALA A 114 4.67 39.50 -2.20
C ALA A 114 4.78 40.91 -1.58
N ALA A 115 5.86 41.63 -1.87
CA ALA A 115 5.98 43.11 -1.85
C ALA A 115 7.46 43.56 -1.97
N CYS A 116 8.20 43.14 -3.00
CA CYS A 116 9.50 43.75 -3.30
C CYS A 116 9.30 44.94 -4.27
N PRO A 117 9.59 46.21 -3.91
CA PRO A 117 9.28 47.37 -4.76
C PRO A 117 10.26 47.59 -5.92
N HIS A 118 11.12 46.63 -6.25
CA HIS A 118 12.19 46.82 -7.23
C HIS A 118 12.03 45.92 -8.46
N ASP A 119 11.72 46.57 -9.58
CA ASP A 119 11.58 46.03 -10.93
C ASP A 119 12.94 45.66 -11.59
N GLN A 120 13.90 45.15 -10.81
CA GLN A 120 15.19 44.69 -11.33
C GLN A 120 15.57 43.30 -10.81
N PRO A 121 16.14 42.43 -11.67
CA PRO A 121 16.58 41.10 -11.28
C PRO A 121 17.76 41.18 -10.30
N CYS A 122 17.54 40.72 -9.07
CA CYS A 122 18.56 40.66 -8.03
C CYS A 122 19.72 39.75 -8.47
N LYS A 123 20.95 40.28 -8.46
CA LYS A 123 22.16 39.49 -8.75
C LYS A 123 22.40 38.50 -7.60
N SER A 124 22.49 37.22 -7.94
CA SER A 124 22.87 36.15 -7.01
C SER A 124 24.29 36.39 -6.49
N GLY A 125 24.48 36.61 -5.18
CA GLY A 125 25.83 36.55 -4.61
C GLY A 125 26.17 37.34 -3.35
N GLU A 126 25.22 37.78 -2.51
CA GLU A 126 25.56 38.39 -1.22
C GLU A 126 24.84 37.65 -0.08
N THR A 127 25.62 36.99 0.77
CA THR A 127 25.16 36.31 1.98
C THR A 127 25.34 37.23 3.18
N GLU A 128 24.27 37.87 3.62
CA GLU A 128 24.20 38.52 4.93
C GLU A 128 23.58 37.54 5.96
N PRO A 129 24.08 37.50 7.21
CA PRO A 129 23.52 36.67 8.25
C PRO A 129 22.14 37.20 8.68
N VAL A 130 21.08 36.45 8.36
CA VAL A 130 19.72 36.76 8.80
C VAL A 130 19.64 36.58 10.31
N THR A 131 19.65 37.69 11.04
CA THR A 131 19.37 37.75 12.47
C THR A 131 17.92 38.19 12.66
N GLY A 132 17.00 37.24 12.51
CA GLY A 132 15.58 37.46 12.79
C GLY A 132 14.76 36.18 12.62
N PRO A 133 13.70 35.96 13.43
CA PRO A 133 12.86 34.78 13.29
C PRO A 133 12.06 34.88 12.00
N VAL A 134 12.38 34.01 11.03
CA VAL A 134 11.59 33.86 9.80
C VAL A 134 10.30 33.12 10.18
N GLN A 135 9.17 33.84 10.26
CA GLN A 135 7.85 33.21 10.35
C GLN A 135 7.49 32.61 8.98
N GLN A 136 7.93 31.37 8.74
CA GLN A 136 7.41 30.57 7.63
C GLN A 136 6.07 29.97 8.04
N THR A 137 5.01 30.34 7.33
CA THR A 137 3.70 29.72 7.50
C THR A 137 3.65 28.51 6.56
N GLN A 138 3.56 27.30 7.11
CA GLN A 138 3.37 26.08 6.31
C GLN A 138 1.93 25.59 6.46
N HIS A 139 1.26 25.32 5.33
CA HIS A 139 -0.03 24.67 5.32
C HIS A 139 0.17 23.15 5.45
N ALA A 140 -0.36 22.56 6.51
CA ALA A 140 -0.43 21.11 6.69
C ALA A 140 -1.90 20.68 6.71
N THR A 141 -2.21 19.59 6.03
CA THR A 141 -3.53 18.96 6.06
C THR A 141 -3.43 17.70 6.89
N PHE A 142 -4.32 17.56 7.88
CA PHE A 142 -4.39 16.38 8.74
C PHE A 142 -5.74 15.69 8.53
N GLY A 143 -5.73 14.37 8.40
CA GLY A 143 -6.95 13.58 8.41
C GLY A 143 -7.50 13.50 9.83
N VAL A 144 -8.73 13.97 10.03
CA VAL A 144 -9.46 13.73 11.28
C VAL A 144 -10.20 12.41 11.12
N PRO A 145 -9.96 11.39 11.96
CA PRO A 145 -10.68 10.13 11.89
C PRO A 145 -12.17 10.37 12.17
N PHE A 146 -13.03 9.85 11.30
CA PHE A 146 -14.47 9.87 11.50
C PHE A 146 -14.87 8.92 12.63
N ASP A 147 -15.88 9.29 13.42
CA ASP A 147 -16.64 8.28 14.14
C ASP A 147 -17.53 7.46 13.17
N GLU A 148 -18.05 6.31 13.61
CA GLU A 148 -18.85 5.41 12.76
C GLU A 148 -20.03 6.14 12.08
N SER A 149 -20.71 7.02 12.82
CA SER A 149 -21.89 7.74 12.33
C SER A 149 -21.51 8.86 11.36
N GLU A 150 -20.42 9.55 11.62
CA GLU A 150 -19.84 10.56 10.74
C GLU A 150 -19.34 9.95 9.44
N PHE A 151 -18.69 8.79 9.52
CA PHE A 151 -18.22 8.04 8.37
C PHE A 151 -19.38 7.67 7.45
N VAL A 152 -20.44 7.06 7.99
CA VAL A 152 -21.63 6.69 7.21
C VAL A 152 -22.28 7.91 6.56
N ARG A 153 -22.44 9.02 7.30
CA ARG A 153 -23.00 10.26 6.74
C ARG A 153 -22.11 10.86 5.65
N ALA A 154 -20.79 10.84 5.85
CA ALA A 154 -19.82 11.34 4.88
C ALA A 154 -19.81 10.47 3.62
N ALA A 155 -19.83 9.14 3.76
CA ALA A 155 -19.90 8.19 2.66
C ALA A 155 -21.19 8.36 1.83
N VAL A 156 -22.35 8.51 2.49
CA VAL A 156 -23.62 8.79 1.79
C VAL A 156 -23.56 10.11 1.03
N ARG A 157 -23.00 11.18 1.63
CA ARG A 157 -22.85 12.49 0.97
C ARG A 157 -21.85 12.48 -0.19
N ALA A 158 -20.77 11.71 -0.07
CA ALA A 158 -19.78 11.54 -1.13
C ALA A 158 -20.36 10.82 -2.35
N GLY A 159 -21.52 10.16 -2.19
CA GLY A 159 -22.15 9.37 -3.23
C GLY A 159 -21.50 7.99 -3.36
N HIS A 160 -22.17 7.08 -4.06
CA HIS A 160 -21.61 5.76 -4.31
C HIS A 160 -20.31 5.93 -5.13
N PRO A 161 -19.20 5.24 -4.83
CA PRO A 161 -17.96 5.38 -5.59
C PRO A 161 -18.14 5.14 -7.10
N SER A 162 -19.11 4.31 -7.52
CA SER A 162 -19.45 4.13 -8.95
C SER A 162 -19.97 5.41 -9.63
N SER A 163 -20.46 6.39 -8.87
CA SER A 163 -20.94 7.68 -9.36
C SER A 163 -19.79 8.61 -9.75
N SER A 164 -18.61 8.44 -9.13
CA SER A 164 -17.39 9.21 -9.42
C SER A 164 -16.35 8.43 -10.24
N LEU A 165 -16.51 7.10 -10.34
CA LEU A 165 -15.65 6.17 -11.09
C LEU A 165 -16.21 5.84 -12.49
N SER A 166 -16.86 6.78 -13.17
CA SER A 166 -17.31 6.58 -14.57
C SER A 166 -16.13 6.61 -15.58
N SER A 167 -15.10 5.83 -15.29
CA SER A 167 -13.92 5.60 -16.14
C SER A 167 -13.77 4.12 -16.47
N LEU A 168 -14.88 3.38 -16.51
CA LEU A 168 -14.90 2.06 -17.13
C LEU A 168 -14.57 2.23 -18.61
N PRO A 169 -13.58 1.49 -19.15
CA PRO A 169 -13.36 1.43 -20.58
C PRO A 169 -14.64 1.04 -21.32
N ASP A 170 -14.86 1.59 -22.52
CA ASP A 170 -16.07 1.42 -23.33
C ASP A 170 -16.51 -0.05 -23.48
N HIS A 171 -15.54 -0.97 -23.59
CA HIS A 171 -15.83 -2.40 -23.72
C HIS A 171 -16.46 -3.00 -22.45
N LEU A 172 -16.05 -2.57 -21.26
CA LEU A 172 -16.64 -2.99 -19.99
C LEU A 172 -18.02 -2.36 -19.79
N GLU A 173 -18.19 -1.08 -20.12
CA GLU A 173 -19.49 -0.41 -20.05
C GLU A 173 -20.51 -1.12 -20.94
N SER A 174 -20.14 -1.41 -22.19
CA SER A 174 -20.97 -2.16 -23.14
C SER A 174 -21.31 -3.57 -22.63
N CYS A 175 -20.35 -4.25 -21.97
CA CYS A 175 -20.60 -5.56 -21.37
C CYS A 175 -21.57 -5.48 -20.19
N VAL A 176 -21.40 -4.51 -19.29
CA VAL A 176 -22.30 -4.27 -18.16
C VAL A 176 -23.71 -3.97 -18.67
N ASP A 177 -23.83 -3.07 -19.64
CA ASP A 177 -25.10 -2.72 -20.27
C ASP A 177 -25.79 -3.92 -20.91
N MET A 178 -25.04 -4.74 -21.65
CA MET A 178 -25.57 -5.95 -22.26
C MET A 178 -26.05 -6.95 -21.21
N LEU A 179 -25.30 -7.15 -20.13
CA LEU A 179 -25.68 -8.06 -19.04
C LEU A 179 -26.89 -7.55 -18.27
N ALA A 180 -27.01 -6.24 -18.07
CA ALA A 180 -28.12 -5.63 -17.34
C ALA A 180 -29.43 -5.60 -18.15
N LYS A 181 -29.34 -5.40 -19.47
CA LYS A 181 -30.50 -5.21 -20.35
C LYS A 181 -30.97 -6.51 -21.02
N ALA A 182 -30.10 -7.50 -21.21
CA ALA A 182 -30.46 -8.74 -21.90
C ALA A 182 -31.23 -9.70 -20.99
N PRO A 183 -32.21 -10.46 -21.53
CA PRO A 183 -32.87 -11.51 -20.76
C PRO A 183 -31.88 -12.64 -20.42
N PRO A 184 -32.01 -13.31 -19.26
CA PRO A 184 -31.02 -14.29 -18.79
C PRO A 184 -30.67 -15.40 -19.80
N HIS A 185 -31.65 -15.90 -20.54
CA HIS A 185 -31.43 -16.95 -21.54
C HIS A 185 -30.53 -16.49 -22.69
N ALA A 186 -30.61 -15.22 -23.10
CA ALA A 186 -29.78 -14.68 -24.18
C ALA A 186 -28.30 -14.57 -23.77
N VAL A 187 -28.05 -14.19 -22.51
CA VAL A 187 -26.70 -14.17 -21.94
C VAL A 187 -26.11 -15.58 -21.88
N VAL A 188 -26.90 -16.55 -21.42
CA VAL A 188 -26.48 -17.96 -21.37
C VAL A 188 -26.17 -18.50 -22.77
N ASP A 189 -27.04 -18.23 -23.75
CA ASP A 189 -26.81 -18.64 -25.14
C ASP A 189 -25.57 -18.00 -25.75
N LYS A 190 -25.31 -16.71 -25.47
CA LYS A 190 -24.08 -16.03 -25.92
C LYS A 190 -22.84 -16.71 -25.34
N ARG A 191 -22.83 -16.99 -24.03
CA ARG A 191 -21.73 -17.68 -23.34
C ARG A 191 -21.53 -19.10 -23.89
N ARG A 192 -22.62 -19.84 -24.08
CA ARG A 192 -22.58 -21.19 -24.65
C ARG A 192 -21.94 -21.19 -26.04
N ARG A 193 -22.41 -20.33 -26.95
CA ARG A 193 -21.84 -20.25 -28.32
C ARG A 193 -20.36 -19.89 -28.31
N TRP A 194 -19.94 -18.97 -27.43
CA TRP A 194 -18.55 -18.59 -27.28
C TRP A 194 -17.69 -19.77 -26.79
N LEU A 195 -18.16 -20.49 -25.76
CA LEU A 195 -17.49 -21.68 -25.23
C LEU A 195 -17.44 -22.82 -26.26
N ASP A 196 -18.54 -23.08 -26.95
CA ASP A 196 -18.63 -24.11 -27.99
C ASP A 196 -17.59 -23.83 -29.08
N LYS A 197 -17.55 -22.59 -29.61
CA LYS A 197 -16.57 -22.15 -30.63
C LYS A 197 -15.13 -22.43 -30.19
N TRP A 198 -14.72 -21.92 -29.04
CA TRP A 198 -13.32 -21.99 -28.62
C TRP A 198 -12.92 -23.35 -28.04
N THR A 199 -13.87 -24.12 -27.52
CA THR A 199 -13.62 -25.51 -27.11
C THR A 199 -13.42 -26.40 -28.34
N THR A 200 -14.25 -26.24 -29.37
CA THR A 200 -14.05 -26.93 -30.66
C THR A 200 -12.70 -26.55 -31.26
N ARG A 201 -12.37 -25.26 -31.29
CA ARG A 201 -11.08 -24.79 -31.83
C ARG A 201 -9.88 -25.33 -31.05
N ALA A 202 -9.98 -25.40 -29.71
CA ALA A 202 -8.92 -25.99 -28.90
C ALA A 202 -8.66 -27.46 -29.24
N CYS A 203 -9.71 -28.25 -29.48
CA CYS A 203 -9.57 -29.64 -29.92
C CYS A 203 -8.96 -29.76 -31.32
N GLU A 204 -9.19 -28.81 -32.22
CA GLU A 204 -8.56 -28.78 -33.54
C GLU A 204 -7.05 -28.51 -33.42
N ILE A 205 -6.66 -27.51 -32.63
CA ILE A 205 -5.25 -27.17 -32.37
C ILE A 205 -4.52 -28.35 -31.71
N GLU A 206 -5.16 -29.07 -30.79
CA GLU A 206 -4.54 -30.25 -30.17
C GLU A 206 -4.29 -31.40 -31.17
N ARG A 207 -5.10 -31.49 -32.24
CA ARG A 207 -4.92 -32.52 -33.28
C ARG A 207 -3.86 -32.12 -34.31
N ASP A 208 -3.79 -30.84 -34.64
CA ASP A 208 -2.89 -30.29 -35.66
C ASP A 208 -2.31 -28.94 -35.18
N PRO A 209 -1.33 -28.97 -34.25
CA PRO A 209 -0.75 -27.76 -33.71
C PRO A 209 0.16 -27.08 -34.74
N ASP A 210 0.16 -25.75 -34.76
CA ASP A 210 1.07 -25.00 -35.61
C ASP A 210 2.52 -25.13 -35.07
N PRO A 211 3.47 -25.65 -35.87
CA PRO A 211 4.86 -25.80 -35.46
C PRO A 211 5.53 -24.49 -35.00
N SER A 212 5.02 -23.32 -35.42
CA SER A 212 5.55 -22.02 -35.00
C SER A 212 5.40 -21.74 -33.49
N TRP A 213 4.61 -22.55 -32.78
CA TRP A 213 4.39 -22.46 -31.34
C TRP A 213 5.17 -23.51 -30.54
N ASP A 214 5.98 -24.36 -31.18
CA ASP A 214 6.82 -25.30 -30.43
C ASP A 214 7.88 -24.55 -29.62
N ILE A 215 8.22 -25.11 -28.46
CA ILE A 215 9.18 -24.54 -27.52
C ILE A 215 10.36 -25.49 -27.44
N ASP A 216 11.51 -25.02 -27.91
CA ASP A 216 12.75 -25.80 -27.92
C ASP A 216 13.38 -25.91 -26.52
N ASP A 217 13.27 -24.87 -25.70
CA ASP A 217 13.88 -24.83 -24.37
C ASP A 217 13.14 -25.77 -23.39
N PRO A 218 13.83 -26.77 -22.77
CA PRO A 218 13.18 -27.74 -21.89
C PRO A 218 12.58 -27.16 -20.61
N HIS A 219 13.13 -26.04 -20.10
CA HIS A 219 12.61 -25.37 -18.93
C HIS A 219 11.33 -24.60 -19.28
N MET A 220 11.37 -23.80 -20.34
CA MET A 220 10.18 -23.07 -20.83
C MET A 220 9.07 -24.04 -21.23
N LYS A 221 9.39 -25.14 -21.92
CA LYS A 221 8.42 -26.17 -22.28
C LYS A 221 7.72 -26.74 -21.05
N ARG A 222 8.44 -26.96 -19.95
CA ARG A 222 7.85 -27.43 -18.68
C ARG A 222 6.90 -26.41 -18.05
N VAL A 223 7.20 -25.12 -18.14
CA VAL A 223 6.40 -24.04 -17.57
C VAL A 223 5.16 -23.75 -18.42
N LEU A 224 5.32 -23.77 -19.75
CA LEU A 224 4.32 -23.32 -20.72
C LEU A 224 3.49 -24.47 -21.31
N CYS A 225 3.87 -25.75 -21.17
CA CYS A 225 3.17 -26.88 -21.82
C CYS A 225 1.67 -26.99 -21.52
N LYS A 226 1.20 -26.44 -20.40
CA LYS A 226 -0.22 -26.45 -20.03
C LYS A 226 -1.00 -25.22 -20.54
N LYS A 227 -0.31 -24.22 -21.09
CA LYS A 227 -0.92 -22.99 -21.59
C LYS A 227 -1.24 -23.17 -23.07
N ARG A 228 -2.48 -22.88 -23.46
CA ARG A 228 -2.94 -22.93 -24.86
C ARG A 228 -2.66 -21.60 -25.57
N LEU A 229 -1.38 -21.26 -25.76
CA LEU A 229 -0.96 -19.93 -26.25
C LEU A 229 -1.40 -19.65 -27.69
N GLN A 230 -1.33 -20.64 -28.58
CA GLN A 230 -1.87 -20.53 -29.94
C GLN A 230 -3.38 -20.19 -29.93
N LEU A 231 -4.15 -20.85 -29.05
CA LEU A 231 -5.59 -20.57 -28.91
C LEU A 231 -5.83 -19.16 -28.36
N LEU A 232 -5.01 -18.71 -27.40
CA LEU A 232 -5.09 -17.36 -26.83
C LEU A 232 -4.84 -16.30 -27.90
N ASP A 233 -3.85 -16.50 -28.77
CA ASP A 233 -3.52 -15.63 -29.90
C ASP A 233 -4.72 -15.49 -30.86
N GLU A 234 -5.35 -16.61 -31.22
CA GLU A 234 -6.55 -16.60 -32.06
C GLU A 234 -7.75 -15.90 -31.40
N ILE A 235 -7.92 -16.05 -30.08
CA ILE A 235 -8.98 -15.38 -29.32
C ILE A 235 -8.74 -13.86 -29.31
N ILE A 236 -7.52 -13.42 -29.00
CA ILE A 236 -7.14 -12.00 -28.97
C ILE A 236 -7.44 -11.34 -30.32
N ALA A 237 -7.01 -11.97 -31.41
CA ALA A 237 -7.24 -11.46 -32.76
C ALA A 237 -8.74 -11.41 -33.12
N ALA A 238 -9.52 -12.42 -32.71
CA ALA A 238 -10.95 -12.50 -33.02
C ALA A 238 -11.82 -11.53 -32.21
N GLU A 239 -11.46 -11.23 -30.96
CA GLU A 239 -12.18 -10.30 -30.09
C GLU A 239 -11.74 -8.84 -30.32
N GLY A 240 -10.66 -8.60 -31.08
CA GLY A 240 -10.13 -7.27 -31.34
C GLY A 240 -9.53 -6.62 -30.09
N TYR A 241 -8.87 -7.41 -29.25
CA TYR A 241 -8.22 -6.92 -28.04
C TYR A 241 -6.97 -6.09 -28.36
N ASP A 242 -6.76 -4.99 -27.65
CA ASP A 242 -5.72 -4.00 -27.97
C ASP A 242 -4.28 -4.54 -27.83
N ASP A 243 -4.06 -5.47 -26.90
CA ASP A 243 -2.77 -6.14 -26.72
C ASP A 243 -2.65 -7.38 -27.63
N VAL A 244 -2.39 -7.12 -28.91
CA VAL A 244 -2.32 -8.15 -29.95
C VAL A 244 -1.15 -9.11 -29.79
N ASN A 245 -0.09 -8.74 -29.06
CA ASN A 245 1.13 -9.53 -28.93
C ASN A 245 1.19 -10.35 -27.63
N LEU A 246 0.25 -10.18 -26.70
CA LEU A 246 0.30 -10.81 -25.37
C LEU A 246 0.60 -12.32 -25.40
N ALA A 247 -0.04 -13.07 -26.29
CA ALA A 247 0.20 -14.52 -26.39
C ALA A 247 1.63 -14.84 -26.85
N ARG A 248 2.17 -14.03 -27.77
CA ARG A 248 3.53 -14.13 -28.28
C ARG A 248 4.56 -13.67 -27.24
N ASP A 249 4.27 -12.62 -26.48
CA ASP A 249 5.14 -12.14 -25.40
C ASP A 249 5.26 -13.18 -24.28
N ILE A 250 4.16 -13.85 -23.93
CA ILE A 250 4.20 -14.98 -22.97
C ILE A 250 5.02 -16.15 -23.52
N TRP A 251 4.95 -16.39 -24.84
CA TRP A 251 5.69 -17.45 -25.51
C TRP A 251 7.18 -17.16 -25.59
N SER A 252 7.58 -15.93 -25.94
CA SER A 252 8.99 -15.50 -26.01
C SER A 252 9.61 -15.23 -24.64
N GLY A 253 8.78 -14.93 -23.64
CA GLY A 253 9.22 -14.42 -22.35
C GLY A 253 9.33 -12.90 -22.33
N PHE A 254 9.44 -12.35 -21.12
CA PHE A 254 9.58 -10.92 -20.87
C PHE A 254 11.01 -10.60 -20.47
N ASP A 255 11.53 -9.49 -20.99
CA ASP A 255 12.83 -8.97 -20.58
C ASP A 255 12.79 -8.52 -19.10
N LEU A 256 13.78 -8.98 -18.32
CA LEU A 256 13.92 -8.59 -16.91
C LEU A 256 14.41 -7.14 -16.75
N VAL A 257 15.04 -6.58 -17.78
CA VAL A 257 15.59 -5.23 -17.81
C VAL A 257 15.34 -4.61 -19.18
N GLY A 258 15.25 -3.29 -19.23
CA GLY A 258 14.99 -2.54 -20.45
C GLY A 258 13.53 -2.08 -20.55
N THR A 259 13.04 -1.95 -21.78
CA THR A 259 11.69 -1.47 -22.06
C THR A 259 10.72 -2.64 -22.14
N SER A 260 9.71 -2.66 -21.27
CA SER A 260 8.62 -3.64 -21.38
C SER A 260 7.81 -3.44 -22.66
N PRO A 261 7.24 -4.52 -23.24
CA PRO A 261 6.31 -4.44 -24.36
C PRO A 261 5.13 -3.50 -24.04
N VAL A 262 4.63 -2.79 -25.06
CA VAL A 262 3.51 -1.87 -24.90
C VAL A 262 2.21 -2.64 -25.12
N SER A 263 1.40 -2.76 -24.05
CA SER A 263 0.13 -3.50 -24.11
C SER A 263 -1.03 -2.71 -24.74
N ASN A 264 -0.94 -1.38 -24.81
CA ASN A 264 -2.03 -0.46 -25.23
C ASN A 264 -3.34 -0.54 -24.42
N VAL A 265 -3.45 -1.47 -23.47
CA VAL A 265 -4.64 -1.66 -22.61
C VAL A 265 -4.63 -0.72 -21.41
N LEU A 266 -3.44 -0.44 -20.86
CA LEU A 266 -3.27 0.42 -19.70
C LEU A 266 -2.58 1.73 -20.09
N PRO A 267 -2.87 2.84 -19.38
CA PRO A 267 -2.16 4.10 -19.61
C PRO A 267 -0.65 3.89 -19.49
N GLY A 268 0.08 4.35 -20.50
CA GLY A 268 1.53 4.28 -20.51
C GLY A 268 2.13 5.02 -19.32
N LYS A 269 2.98 4.35 -18.55
CA LYS A 269 3.72 4.95 -17.44
C LYS A 269 5.21 4.96 -17.78
N VAL A 270 5.77 6.15 -17.98
CA VAL A 270 7.22 6.30 -18.15
C VAL A 270 7.89 6.17 -16.78
N THR A 271 8.69 5.12 -16.62
CA THR A 271 9.54 4.95 -15.45
C THR A 271 10.99 5.00 -15.90
N PRO A 272 11.78 6.02 -15.49
CA PRO A 272 13.18 6.12 -15.90
C PRO A 272 13.98 4.96 -15.32
N ALA A 273 14.97 4.49 -16.08
CA ALA A 273 15.88 3.43 -15.63
C ALA A 273 16.65 3.90 -14.39
N SER A 274 16.59 3.11 -13.32
CA SER A 274 17.34 3.38 -12.08
C SER A 274 18.81 3.01 -12.18
N LEU A 275 19.16 2.09 -13.09
CA LEU A 275 20.49 1.56 -13.29
C LEU A 275 20.65 1.11 -14.74
N HIS A 276 21.82 1.33 -15.34
CA HIS A 276 22.12 0.81 -16.68
C HIS A 276 22.33 -0.73 -16.62
N PRO A 277 21.94 -1.51 -17.63
CA PRO A 277 22.16 -2.97 -17.65
C PRO A 277 23.62 -3.37 -17.43
N ASP A 278 24.58 -2.60 -17.96
CA ASP A 278 26.01 -2.87 -17.76
C ASP A 278 26.43 -2.72 -16.29
N ASP A 279 25.93 -1.67 -15.61
CA ASP A 279 26.19 -1.45 -14.19
C ASP A 279 25.52 -2.53 -13.33
N LEU A 280 24.32 -2.97 -13.72
CA LEU A 280 23.63 -4.08 -13.07
C LEU A 280 24.46 -5.37 -13.17
N CYS A 281 24.93 -5.71 -14.36
CA CYS A 281 25.78 -6.88 -14.59
C CYS A 281 27.10 -6.80 -13.81
N ALA A 282 27.72 -5.62 -13.75
CA ALA A 282 28.94 -5.40 -12.99
C ALA A 282 28.72 -5.55 -11.48
N ALA A 283 27.56 -5.13 -10.96
CA ALA A 283 27.22 -5.21 -9.53
C ALA A 283 26.65 -6.58 -9.11
N ALA A 284 26.08 -7.34 -10.03
CA ALA A 284 25.37 -8.60 -9.76
C ALA A 284 26.18 -9.63 -8.95
N PRO A 285 27.49 -9.87 -9.21
CA PRO A 285 28.25 -10.84 -8.41
C PRO A 285 28.30 -10.46 -6.93
N ARG A 286 28.53 -9.18 -6.62
CA ARG A 286 28.61 -8.68 -5.24
C ARG A 286 27.23 -8.70 -4.57
N ALA A 287 26.19 -8.27 -5.29
CA ALA A 287 24.82 -8.25 -4.78
C ALA A 287 24.31 -9.67 -4.47
N ASN A 288 24.57 -10.62 -5.38
CA ASN A 288 24.20 -12.02 -5.18
C ASN A 288 24.94 -12.65 -4.01
N GLU A 289 26.21 -12.33 -3.81
CA GLU A 289 26.97 -12.82 -2.66
C GLU A 289 26.46 -12.24 -1.34
N ALA A 290 26.17 -10.94 -1.30
CA ALA A 290 25.56 -10.31 -0.12
C ALA A 290 24.20 -10.92 0.22
N LEU A 291 23.38 -11.23 -0.79
CA LEU A 291 22.08 -11.88 -0.60
C LEU A 291 22.22 -13.32 -0.09
N LYS A 292 23.20 -14.08 -0.59
CA LYS A 292 23.50 -15.42 -0.04
C LYS A 292 23.94 -15.35 1.42
N VAL A 293 24.78 -14.36 1.77
CA VAL A 293 25.22 -14.13 3.14
C VAL A 293 24.05 -13.72 4.04
N SER A 294 23.13 -12.87 3.55
CA SER A 294 21.96 -12.45 4.35
C SER A 294 20.92 -13.56 4.55
N LEU A 295 20.92 -14.59 3.70
CA LEU A 295 20.14 -15.81 3.87
C LEU A 295 20.84 -16.85 4.77
N GLY A 296 22.07 -16.57 5.23
CA GLY A 296 22.82 -17.41 6.13
C GLY A 296 22.32 -17.35 7.57
N SER A 297 22.78 -18.30 8.40
CA SER A 297 22.62 -18.28 9.85
C SER A 297 23.07 -16.93 10.42
N SER A 298 22.38 -16.44 11.46
CA SER A 298 22.79 -15.20 12.15
C SER A 298 24.11 -15.35 12.92
N GLY A 299 24.71 -16.55 12.94
CA GLY A 299 25.90 -16.90 13.72
C GLY A 299 25.60 -17.13 15.20
N ASP A 300 24.36 -16.89 15.62
CA ASP A 300 23.87 -17.08 16.99
C ASP A 300 22.81 -18.17 16.97
N ARG A 301 23.19 -19.35 17.47
CA ARG A 301 22.36 -20.54 17.50
C ARG A 301 21.05 -20.31 18.26
N GLU A 302 21.06 -19.48 19.31
CA GLU A 302 19.86 -19.24 20.11
C GLU A 302 18.88 -18.34 19.36
N LYS A 303 19.37 -17.30 18.67
CA LYS A 303 18.56 -16.46 17.79
C LYS A 303 18.00 -17.22 16.59
N ASP A 304 18.80 -18.07 15.97
CA ASP A 304 18.35 -18.89 14.84
C ASP A 304 17.28 -19.90 15.26
N ILE A 305 17.41 -20.51 16.45
CA ILE A 305 16.39 -21.39 17.02
C ILE A 305 15.12 -20.59 17.35
N LEU A 306 15.23 -19.42 17.97
CA LEU A 306 14.06 -18.60 18.31
C LEU A 306 13.33 -18.08 17.06
N LEU A 307 14.07 -17.67 16.03
CA LEU A 307 13.51 -17.27 14.74
C LEU A 307 12.83 -18.47 14.08
N TRP A 308 13.50 -19.63 14.03
CA TRP A 308 12.95 -20.87 13.50
C TRP A 308 11.68 -21.29 14.24
N GLU A 309 11.70 -21.31 15.57
CA GLU A 309 10.56 -21.64 16.41
C GLU A 309 9.42 -20.64 16.24
N LYS A 310 9.71 -19.35 16.04
CA LYS A 310 8.69 -18.33 15.76
C LYS A 310 8.07 -18.53 14.37
N THR A 311 8.88 -18.77 13.35
CA THR A 311 8.41 -19.15 12.00
C THR A 311 7.61 -20.46 12.02
N MET A 312 8.00 -21.42 12.86
CA MET A 312 7.25 -22.68 13.07
C MET A 312 5.99 -22.49 13.90
N LYS A 313 5.92 -21.55 14.85
CA LYS A 313 4.68 -21.19 15.56
C LYS A 313 3.70 -20.44 14.65
N GLU A 314 4.22 -19.60 13.76
CA GLU A 314 3.45 -19.04 12.63
C GLU A 314 2.97 -20.15 11.67
N SER A 315 3.51 -21.37 11.75
CA SER A 315 3.06 -22.55 11.00
C SER A 315 1.94 -23.38 11.65
N ASP A 316 1.44 -23.02 12.84
CA ASP A 316 0.27 -23.71 13.47
C ASP A 316 -1.07 -23.47 12.71
N ILE A 317 -1.07 -22.54 11.75
CA ILE A 317 -2.10 -22.38 10.71
C ILE A 317 -1.90 -23.33 9.51
N ARG A 318 -1.08 -24.38 9.66
CA ARG A 318 -0.79 -25.43 8.65
C ARG A 318 -1.98 -26.00 7.86
N PRO A 319 -3.19 -26.12 8.43
CA PRO A 319 -4.36 -26.53 7.65
C PRO A 319 -4.76 -25.51 6.58
N LEU A 320 -4.31 -24.25 6.67
CA LEU A 320 -4.62 -23.13 5.79
C LEU A 320 -3.43 -22.74 4.88
N VAL A 321 -2.19 -22.85 5.37
CA VAL A 321 -0.96 -22.39 4.69
C VAL A 321 -0.26 -23.55 3.95
N PRO A 322 0.11 -23.40 2.66
CA PRO A 322 0.90 -24.41 1.93
C PRO A 322 2.22 -24.72 2.63
N VAL A 323 2.73 -25.96 2.45
CA VAL A 323 3.98 -26.44 3.06
C VAL A 323 5.21 -25.58 2.70
N ASP A 324 5.09 -24.79 1.63
CA ASP A 324 6.18 -24.04 1.00
C ASP A 324 6.08 -22.52 1.24
N ALA A 325 5.06 -22.04 1.95
CA ALA A 325 4.80 -20.60 2.14
C ALA A 325 5.36 -20.08 3.48
N ILE A 326 5.99 -18.90 3.44
CA ILE A 326 6.76 -18.30 4.54
C ILE A 326 5.86 -17.62 5.60
N THR A 327 4.66 -17.14 5.22
CA THR A 327 3.68 -16.51 6.14
C THR A 327 2.25 -16.85 5.68
N GLY A 328 1.29 -16.89 6.62
CA GLY A 328 -0.12 -17.23 6.36
C GLY A 328 -1.11 -16.06 6.33
N ILE A 329 -0.61 -14.85 6.05
CA ILE A 329 -1.41 -13.61 6.15
C ILE A 329 -2.55 -13.60 5.12
N GLY A 330 -2.26 -13.97 3.87
CA GLY A 330 -3.27 -13.98 2.80
C GLY A 330 -4.37 -15.02 3.03
N GLU A 331 -4.03 -16.17 3.61
CA GLU A 331 -4.97 -17.20 4.02
C GLU A 331 -5.93 -16.69 5.09
N LEU A 332 -5.41 -16.02 6.12
CA LEU A 332 -6.19 -15.47 7.23
C LEU A 332 -7.12 -14.34 6.78
N GLU A 333 -6.62 -13.43 5.94
CA GLU A 333 -7.45 -12.38 5.34
C GLU A 333 -8.57 -12.96 4.46
N THR A 334 -8.26 -14.00 3.68
CA THR A 334 -9.29 -14.70 2.89
C THR A 334 -10.38 -15.24 3.81
N VAL A 335 -10.01 -15.95 4.89
CA VAL A 335 -10.97 -16.48 5.86
C VAL A 335 -11.78 -15.36 6.52
N ALA A 336 -11.15 -14.24 6.88
CA ALA A 336 -11.83 -13.10 7.48
C ALA A 336 -12.95 -12.55 6.58
N VAL A 337 -12.69 -12.40 5.28
CA VAL A 337 -13.71 -11.97 4.31
C VAL A 337 -14.85 -12.98 4.21
N VAL A 338 -14.54 -14.27 4.11
CA VAL A 338 -15.59 -15.30 4.00
C VAL A 338 -16.46 -15.33 5.25
N VAL A 339 -15.85 -15.27 6.44
CA VAL A 339 -16.56 -15.24 7.71
C VAL A 339 -17.44 -13.99 7.82
N ALA A 340 -16.92 -12.82 7.46
CA ALA A 340 -17.68 -11.57 7.41
C ALA A 340 -18.94 -11.70 6.54
N PHE A 341 -18.81 -12.20 5.32
CA PHE A 341 -19.93 -12.39 4.40
C PHE A 341 -20.92 -13.45 4.89
N MET A 342 -20.46 -14.50 5.55
CA MET A 342 -21.36 -15.50 6.14
C MET A 342 -22.15 -14.93 7.32
N LEU A 343 -21.47 -14.23 8.24
CA LEU A 343 -22.09 -13.64 9.43
C LEU A 343 -23.08 -12.53 9.09
N TRP A 344 -22.74 -11.68 8.12
CA TRP A 344 -23.57 -10.54 7.74
C TRP A 344 -24.47 -10.81 6.52
N SER A 345 -24.49 -12.04 6.00
CA SER A 345 -25.27 -12.43 4.82
C SER A 345 -26.73 -11.94 4.85
N GLN A 346 -27.40 -12.02 5.99
CA GLN A 346 -28.79 -11.56 6.15
C GLN A 346 -28.96 -10.04 5.97
N HIS A 347 -27.92 -9.26 6.26
CA HIS A 347 -27.90 -7.80 6.12
C HIS A 347 -27.36 -7.35 4.77
N LEU A 348 -26.55 -8.19 4.12
CA LEU A 348 -25.94 -7.93 2.82
C LEU A 348 -26.80 -8.45 1.65
N ALA A 349 -27.82 -9.27 1.91
CA ALA A 349 -28.63 -9.92 0.88
C ALA A 349 -29.15 -8.91 -0.16
N SER A 350 -29.06 -9.28 -1.44
CA SER A 350 -29.43 -8.43 -2.59
C SER A 350 -28.68 -7.08 -2.69
N SER A 351 -27.53 -6.94 -2.02
CA SER A 351 -26.66 -5.76 -2.11
C SER A 351 -25.39 -6.07 -2.88
N GLU A 352 -24.90 -5.09 -3.65
CA GLU A 352 -23.53 -5.11 -4.19
C GLU A 352 -22.54 -4.85 -3.05
N CYS A 353 -21.67 -5.82 -2.80
CA CYS A 353 -20.71 -5.76 -1.70
C CYS A 353 -19.29 -5.58 -2.27
N MET A 354 -18.54 -4.64 -1.71
CA MET A 354 -17.13 -4.44 -2.06
C MET A 354 -16.25 -4.79 -0.86
N ALA A 355 -15.32 -5.73 -1.05
CA ALA A 355 -14.31 -6.08 -0.07
C ALA A 355 -12.99 -5.37 -0.41
N TYR A 356 -12.49 -4.56 0.53
CA TYR A 356 -11.19 -3.91 0.43
C TYR A 356 -10.14 -4.81 1.08
N LEU A 357 -9.15 -5.22 0.29
CA LEU A 357 -8.10 -6.16 0.71
C LEU A 357 -6.74 -5.58 0.34
N ASP A 358 -5.85 -5.48 1.33
CA ASP A 358 -4.46 -5.06 1.18
C ASP A 358 -3.54 -6.24 0.82
N ASN A 359 -3.97 -7.49 1.03
CA ASN A 359 -3.28 -8.67 0.52
C ASN A 359 -3.74 -9.12 -0.88
N GLU A 360 -2.82 -9.03 -1.83
CA GLU A 360 -3.03 -9.48 -3.22
C GLU A 360 -3.38 -10.97 -3.33
N GLY A 361 -2.78 -11.82 -2.49
CA GLY A 361 -3.05 -13.26 -2.48
C GLY A 361 -4.50 -13.58 -2.12
N ALA A 362 -5.02 -12.92 -1.07
CA ALA A 362 -6.42 -13.04 -0.67
C ALA A 362 -7.38 -12.51 -1.74
N ARG A 363 -7.08 -11.31 -2.27
CA ARG A 363 -7.86 -10.64 -3.32
C ARG A 363 -8.02 -11.54 -4.54
N PHE A 364 -6.91 -12.03 -5.10
CA PHE A 364 -6.97 -12.87 -6.29
C PHE A 364 -7.59 -14.24 -6.02
N ALA A 365 -7.41 -14.80 -4.82
CA ALA A 365 -8.01 -16.09 -4.47
C ALA A 365 -9.55 -16.02 -4.45
N LEU A 366 -10.12 -14.94 -3.90
CA LEU A 366 -11.56 -14.72 -3.85
C LEU A 366 -12.15 -14.41 -5.24
N ILE A 367 -11.45 -13.61 -6.06
CA ILE A 367 -11.88 -13.30 -7.44
C ILE A 367 -11.85 -14.55 -8.32
N LYS A 368 -10.76 -15.33 -8.26
CA LYS A 368 -10.58 -16.53 -9.10
C LYS A 368 -11.34 -17.74 -8.58
N GLY A 369 -11.71 -17.75 -7.30
CA GLY A 369 -12.35 -18.89 -6.63
C GLY A 369 -11.38 -20.02 -6.24
N TYR A 370 -10.06 -19.83 -6.39
CA TYR A 370 -9.04 -20.83 -6.02
C TYR A 370 -7.70 -20.19 -5.66
N SER A 371 -6.84 -20.94 -4.98
CA SER A 371 -5.47 -20.57 -4.59
C SER A 371 -4.53 -21.76 -4.74
N ALA A 372 -3.22 -21.53 -4.70
CA ALA A 372 -2.22 -22.59 -4.55
C ALA A 372 -2.44 -23.40 -3.26
N SER A 373 -3.05 -22.80 -2.24
CA SER A 373 -3.51 -23.51 -1.06
C SER A 373 -4.84 -24.25 -1.33
N SER A 374 -4.82 -25.57 -1.16
CA SER A 374 -6.04 -26.40 -1.24
C SER A 374 -7.08 -26.01 -0.18
N ALA A 375 -6.63 -25.47 0.95
CA ALA A 375 -7.50 -25.05 2.03
C ALA A 375 -8.18 -23.72 1.73
N VAL A 376 -7.44 -22.74 1.23
CA VAL A 376 -8.01 -21.48 0.74
C VAL A 376 -8.98 -21.75 -0.41
N THR A 377 -8.66 -22.70 -1.30
CA THR A 377 -9.60 -23.09 -2.37
C THR A 377 -10.92 -23.64 -1.82
N ARG A 378 -10.90 -24.41 -0.73
CA ARG A 378 -12.13 -24.84 -0.04
C ARG A 378 -12.88 -23.67 0.58
N VAL A 379 -12.16 -22.72 1.18
CA VAL A 379 -12.73 -21.49 1.74
C VAL A 379 -13.39 -20.63 0.66
N CYS A 380 -12.75 -20.44 -0.50
CA CYS A 380 -13.33 -19.75 -1.65
C CYS A 380 -14.58 -20.45 -2.19
N HIS A 381 -14.62 -21.78 -2.17
CA HIS A 381 -15.83 -22.53 -2.55
C HIS A 381 -16.99 -22.28 -1.58
N VAL A 382 -16.71 -22.26 -0.27
CA VAL A 382 -17.72 -21.91 0.74
C VAL A 382 -18.24 -20.49 0.51
N PHE A 383 -17.34 -19.56 0.20
CA PHE A 383 -17.68 -18.18 -0.13
C PHE A 383 -18.58 -18.06 -1.36
N ALA A 384 -18.21 -18.69 -2.48
CA ALA A 384 -18.99 -18.66 -3.71
C ALA A 384 -20.41 -19.21 -3.48
N LYS A 385 -20.51 -20.34 -2.75
CA LYS A 385 -21.79 -20.93 -2.39
C LYS A 385 -22.64 -20.02 -1.50
N ALA A 386 -22.01 -19.35 -0.52
CA ALA A 386 -22.70 -18.39 0.34
C ALA A 386 -23.19 -17.17 -0.46
N CYS A 387 -22.42 -16.71 -1.44
CA CYS A 387 -22.83 -15.60 -2.32
C CYS A 387 -24.02 -15.99 -3.21
N GLU A 388 -23.98 -17.17 -3.83
CA GLU A 388 -25.09 -17.70 -4.64
C GLU A 388 -26.37 -17.87 -3.81
N GLN A 389 -26.27 -18.43 -2.61
CA GLN A 389 -27.43 -18.67 -1.74
C GLN A 389 -28.10 -17.38 -1.26
N ASN A 390 -27.35 -16.28 -1.15
CA ASN A 390 -27.83 -15.01 -0.61
C ASN A 390 -27.96 -13.90 -1.67
N THR A 391 -27.81 -14.24 -2.96
CA THR A 391 -27.82 -13.29 -4.09
C THR A 391 -26.86 -12.11 -3.87
N LEU A 392 -25.64 -12.42 -3.42
CA LEU A 392 -24.60 -11.43 -3.19
C LEU A 392 -23.73 -11.27 -4.43
N VAL A 393 -23.56 -10.04 -4.89
CA VAL A 393 -22.56 -9.69 -5.91
C VAL A 393 -21.37 -9.08 -5.19
N CYS A 394 -20.22 -9.76 -5.22
CA CYS A 394 -19.01 -9.29 -4.54
C CYS A 394 -17.94 -8.85 -5.55
N ALA A 395 -17.36 -7.67 -5.32
CA ALA A 395 -16.13 -7.21 -5.95
C ALA A 395 -15.02 -7.08 -4.90
N CYS A 396 -13.81 -7.56 -5.22
CA CYS A 396 -12.64 -7.38 -4.35
C CYS A 396 -11.70 -6.34 -4.97
N THR A 397 -11.34 -5.30 -4.22
CA THR A 397 -10.44 -4.23 -4.69
C THR A 397 -9.37 -3.91 -3.65
N ILE A 398 -8.33 -3.20 -4.07
CA ILE A 398 -7.33 -2.63 -3.16
C ILE A 398 -7.82 -1.24 -2.76
N GLU A 399 -7.58 -0.85 -1.51
CA GLU A 399 -7.59 0.56 -1.15
C GLU A 399 -6.37 1.22 -1.81
N GLN A 400 -6.48 1.60 -3.09
CA GLN A 400 -5.56 2.60 -3.62
C GLN A 400 -5.87 3.88 -2.85
N GLN A 401 -4.85 4.41 -2.17
CA GLN A 401 -4.84 5.74 -1.56
C GLN A 401 -5.17 6.82 -2.62
N TYR A 402 -6.44 6.92 -2.98
CA TYR A 402 -7.00 8.04 -3.70
C TYR A 402 -7.86 8.82 -2.71
N CYS A 403 -7.19 9.38 -1.69
CA CYS A 403 -7.57 10.69 -1.18
C CYS A 403 -7.31 11.70 -2.30
N ARG A 404 -8.13 11.69 -3.36
CA ARG A 404 -8.34 12.91 -4.13
C ARG A 404 -9.33 13.71 -3.31
N CYS A 405 -8.83 14.67 -2.56
CA CYS A 405 -9.62 15.80 -2.10
C CYS A 405 -10.36 16.32 -3.32
N ALA A 406 -11.67 16.14 -3.37
CA ALA A 406 -12.51 16.87 -4.29
C ALA A 406 -12.38 18.34 -3.87
N GLU A 407 -11.65 19.11 -4.69
CA GLU A 407 -11.69 20.56 -4.63
C GLU A 407 -13.14 20.96 -4.94
N SER A 408 -13.80 21.59 -3.97
CA SER A 408 -15.07 22.29 -4.13
C SER A 408 -14.88 23.77 -3.86
#